data_AF-A0A6J6AFW2-F1
#
_entry.id   AF-A0A6J6AFW2-F1
#
_cell.length_a   1.000
_cell.length_b   1.000
_cell.length_c   1.000
_cell.angle_alpha   90.00
_cell.angle_beta   90.00
_cell.angle_gamma   90.00
#
_symmetry.space_group_name_H-M   'P 1'
#
loop_
_entity.id
_entity.type
_entity.pdbx_description
1 polymer ?
#
loop_
_entity_poly.entity_id
_entity_poly.type
_entity_poly.pdbx_seq_one_letter_code
_entity_poly.pdbx_strand_id
1 'polypeptide(L)' 'MAIAKKSGAWFTYEGEQMGQGRENAKNFLHDHPEIMMDMEQKIRAIAGLNGQEDAEFSAKDEEPIELD' A
#
# COMPACT_ATOMS: atom_id res chain seq x y z
N MET A 1 16.98 2.99 -2.22
CA MET A 1 15.93 2.63 -3.20
C MET A 1 14.61 3.08 -2.60
N ALA A 2 13.89 3.98 -3.27
CA ALA A 2 12.56 4.39 -2.83
C ALA A 2 11.54 3.79 -3.82
N ILE A 3 10.59 3.01 -3.29
CA ILE A 3 9.50 2.40 -4.07
C ILE A 3 8.58 3.50 -4.62
N ALA A 4 8.20 4.47 -3.78
CA ALA A 4 7.53 5.70 -4.21
C ALA A 4 8.55 6.77 -4.65
N LYS A 5 8.32 7.37 -5.82
CA LYS A 5 9.07 8.52 -6.31
C LYS A 5 8.47 9.81 -5.74
N LYS A 6 9.34 10.77 -5.42
CA LYS A 6 8.94 12.09 -4.94
C LYS A 6 9.42 13.16 -5.94
N SER A 7 8.48 13.92 -6.49
CA SER A 7 8.73 15.04 -7.39
C SER A 7 8.26 16.33 -6.72
N GLY A 8 9.19 17.02 -6.03
CA GLY A 8 8.85 18.18 -5.21
C GLY A 8 7.95 17.80 -4.04
N ALA A 9 6.73 18.32 -4.00
CA ALA A 9 5.73 17.94 -2.99
C ALA A 9 4.87 16.74 -3.40
N TRP A 10 4.96 16.27 -4.66
CA TRP A 10 4.16 15.18 -5.18
C TRP A 10 4.79 13.81 -4.95
N PHE A 11 3.96 12.82 -4.62
CA PHE A 11 4.32 11.41 -4.57
C PHE A 11 3.75 10.67 -5.78
N THR A 12 4.54 9.74 -6.33
CA THR A 12 4.17 8.96 -7.51
C THR A 12 4.63 7.52 -7.33
N TYR A 13 3.76 6.57 -7.63
CA TYR A 13 4.04 5.15 -7.58
C TYR A 13 3.72 4.52 -8.93
N GLU A 14 4.70 3.88 -9.58
CA GLU A 14 4.56 3.24 -10.91
C GLU A 14 3.94 4.10 -12.03
N GLY A 15 3.97 5.42 -11.87
CA GLY A 15 3.37 6.37 -12.83
C GLY A 15 2.05 6.97 -12.34
N GLU A 16 1.45 6.40 -11.30
CA GLU A 16 0.24 6.91 -10.66
C GLU A 16 0.56 7.95 -9.59
N GLN A 17 -0.22 9.04 -9.57
CA GLN A 17 0.01 10.16 -8.67
C GLN A 17 -0.75 9.94 -7.36
N MET A 18 -0.02 9.67 -6.29
CA MET A 18 -0.57 9.43 -4.95
C MET A 18 -1.01 10.73 -4.24
N GLY A 19 -0.71 11.89 -4.83
CA GLY A 19 -1.06 13.19 -4.28
C GLY A 19 0.12 13.99 -3.72
N GLN A 20 -0.21 15.20 -3.25
CA GLN A 20 0.76 16.14 -2.71
C GLN A 20 0.91 15.97 -1.20
N GLY A 21 2.13 15.76 -0.72
CA GLY A 21 2.43 15.61 0.70
C GLY A 21 2.12 14.22 1.24
N ARG A 22 2.60 13.97 2.47
CA ARG A 22 2.54 12.63 3.08
C ARG A 22 1.12 12.21 3.45
N GLU A 23 0.26 13.15 3.83
CA GLU A 23 -1.12 12.83 4.25
C GLU A 23 -1.99 12.42 3.07
N ASN A 24 -1.95 13.14 1.95
CA ASN A 24 -2.68 12.73 0.74
C ASN A 24 -2.19 11.38 0.22
N ALA A 25 -0.88 11.14 0.23
CA ALA A 25 -0.31 9.85 -0.14
C ALA A 25 -0.81 8.70 0.75
N LYS A 26 -1.04 8.94 2.05
CA LYS A 26 -1.64 7.95 2.96
C LYS A 26 -3.11 7.69 2.63
N ASN A 27 -3.88 8.76 2.41
CA ASN A 27 -5.30 8.63 2.06
C ASN A 27 -5.48 7.89 0.73
N PHE A 28 -4.62 8.16 -0.26
CA PHE A 28 -4.57 7.42 -1.52
C PHE A 28 -4.36 5.92 -1.30
N LEU A 29 -3.38 5.53 -0.47
CA LEU A 29 -3.15 4.11 -0.19
C LEU A 29 -4.33 3.46 0.54
N HIS A 30 -5.03 4.19 1.40
CA HIS A 30 -6.22 3.70 2.07
C HIS A 30 -7.39 3.48 1.10
N ASP A 31 -7.55 4.35 0.11
CA ASP A 31 -8.60 4.24 -0.92
C ASP A 31 -8.27 3.18 -1.98
N HIS A 32 -6.97 2.92 -2.20
CA HIS A 32 -6.44 1.97 -3.18
C HIS A 32 -5.67 0.82 -2.49
N PRO A 33 -6.37 -0.12 -1.83
CA PRO A 33 -5.73 -1.22 -1.11
C PRO A 33 -4.88 -2.11 -2.04
N GLU A 34 -5.25 -2.23 -3.32
CA GLU A 34 -4.47 -3.01 -4.29
C GLU A 34 -3.04 -2.48 -4.45
N ILE A 35 -2.88 -1.15 -4.45
CA ILE A 35 -1.59 -0.48 -4.59
C ILE A 35 -0.81 -0.59 -3.29
N MET A 36 -1.50 -0.48 -2.14
CA MET A 36 -0.88 -0.69 -0.84
C MET A 36 -0.23 -2.07 -0.75
N MET A 37 -0.95 -3.13 -1.14
CA MET A 37 -0.46 -4.50 -1.08
C MET A 37 0.74 -4.72 -2.01
N ASP A 38 0.67 -4.23 -3.24
CA ASP A 38 1.79 -4.34 -4.19
C ASP A 38 3.03 -3.56 -3.70
N MET A 39 2.84 -2.32 -3.20
CA MET A 39 3.92 -1.55 -2.56
C MET A 39 4.53 -2.29 -1.38
N GLU A 40 3.70 -2.87 -0.51
CA GLU A 40 4.15 -3.62 0.66
C GLU A 40 5.02 -4.81 0.27
N GLN A 41 4.56 -5.64 -0.68
CA GLN A 41 5.31 -6.79 -1.17
C GLN A 41 6.68 -6.39 -1.71
N LYS A 42 6.74 -5.32 -2.53
CA LYS A 42 8.02 -4.82 -3.07
C LYS A 42 8.94 -4.28 -1.97
N ILE A 43 8.39 -3.60 -0.96
CA ILE A 43 9.18 -3.13 0.20
C ILE A 43 9.74 -4.32 0.99
N ARG A 44 8.91 -5.33 1.29
CA ARG A 44 9.33 -6.54 2.02
C ARG A 44 10.39 -7.32 1.25
N ALA A 45 10.23 -7.45 -0.06
CA ALA A 45 11.21 -8.11 -0.93
C ALA A 45 12.58 -7.42 -0.91
N ILE A 46 12.61 -6.08 -0.99
CA ILE A 46 13.86 -5.31 -0.89
C ILE A 46 14.46 -5.39 0.51
N ALA A 47 13.62 -5.40 1.56
CA ALA A 47 14.06 -5.50 2.94
C ALA A 47 14.57 -6.91 3.32
N GLY A 48 14.42 -7.91 2.44
CA GLY A 48 14.77 -9.30 2.72
C GLY A 48 13.82 -9.97 3.71
N LEU A 49 12.61 -9.43 3.90
CA LEU A 49 11.60 -9.91 4.83
C LEU A 49 10.63 -10.90 4.16
N ASN A 50 11.08 -11.66 3.16
CA ASN A 50 10.28 -12.64 2.40
C ASN A 50 9.94 -13.91 3.22
N GLY A 51 9.63 -13.76 4.51
CA GLY A 51 9.04 -14.80 5.34
C GLY A 51 7.59 -14.47 5.62
N GLN A 52 6.68 -15.00 4.79
CA GLN A 52 5.25 -15.22 5.06
C GLN A 52 4.40 -13.91 5.18
N GLU A 53 3.23 -13.73 4.59
CA GLU A 53 2.23 -14.56 3.91
C GLU A 53 1.65 -13.70 2.79
N ASP A 54 1.31 -14.32 1.65
CA ASP A 54 0.28 -13.80 0.75
C ASP A 54 -0.98 -13.53 1.59
N ALA A 55 -1.16 -12.31 2.05
CA ALA A 55 -2.45 -11.84 2.52
C ALA A 55 -3.34 -11.71 1.28
N GLU A 56 -3.75 -12.84 0.72
CA GLU A 56 -4.86 -12.87 -0.22
C GLU A 56 -6.06 -12.23 0.49
N PHE A 57 -6.73 -11.29 -0.18
CA PHE A 57 -8.05 -10.81 0.24
C PHE A 57 -8.95 -12.05 0.34
N SER A 58 -9.06 -12.58 1.56
CA SER A 58 -9.89 -13.73 1.86
C SER A 58 -11.29 -13.23 2.14
N ALA A 59 -12.29 -14.05 1.81
CA ALA A 59 -13.71 -13.76 2.05
C ALA A 59 -14.06 -13.38 3.51
N LYS A 60 -13.12 -13.53 4.45
CA LYS A 60 -13.21 -13.08 5.85
C LYS A 60 -13.19 -11.56 6.04
N ASP A 61 -12.66 -10.79 5.09
CA ASP A 61 -12.65 -9.32 5.17
C ASP A 61 -14.00 -8.68 4.78
N GLU A 62 -14.93 -9.46 4.19
CA GLU A 62 -16.28 -9.03 3.83
C GLU A 62 -17.35 -9.42 4.87
N GLU A 63 -16.96 -10.17 5.91
CA GLU A 63 -17.90 -10.51 6.99
C GLU A 63 -18.06 -9.31 7.95
N PRO A 64 -19.31 -8.89 8.26
CA PRO A 64 -19.54 -7.82 9.22
C PRO A 64 -19.02 -8.26 10.59
N ILE A 65 -18.16 -7.44 11.20
CA ILE A 65 -17.65 -7.69 12.56
C ILE A 65 -18.82 -7.75 13.56
N GLU A 66 -19.07 -8.93 14.14
CA GLU A 66 -20.03 -9.06 15.22
C GLU A 66 -19.45 -8.44 16.50
N LEU A 67 -20.14 -7.43 17.02
CA LEU A 67 -19.82 -6.75 18.27
C LEU A 67 -20.74 -7.31 19.37
N ASP A 68 -20.19 -8.14 20.25
CA ASP A 68 -20.88 -8.60 21.48
C ASP A 68 -20.90 -7.48 22.55
#